data_AF-A0A1R1BQ47-F1
#
_entry.id   AF-A0A1R1BQ47-F1
#
_cell.length_a   1.000
_cell.length_b   1.000
_cell.length_c   1.000
_cell.angle_alpha   90.00
_cell.angle_beta   90.00
_cell.angle_gamma   90.00
#
_symmetry.space_group_name_H-M   'P 1'
#
loop_
_entity.id
_entity.type
_entity.pdbx_description
1 polymer ?
#
loop_
_entity_poly.entity_id
_entity_poly.type
_entity_poly.pdbx_seq_one_letter_code
_entity_poly.pdbx_strand_id
1 'polypeptide(L)'
;MVFQDSDVAKWIEAASYLHGHDHIRDTFGKVAIQRGPFIYCLEETDNGAGLYRIQLPALADFEVNSGGGGTATRWRGGDSRG
;
A
#
# COMPACT_ATOMS: atom_id res chain seq x y z
N MET A 1 -0.67 6.00 -5.90
CA MET A 1 0.04 5.91 -4.61
C MET A 1 1.08 4.82 -4.68
N VAL A 2 2.19 4.98 -3.96
CA VAL A 2 3.31 4.03 -3.90
C VAL A 2 3.51 3.57 -2.46
N PHE A 3 3.60 2.26 -2.29
CA PHE A 3 3.78 1.58 -1.01
C PHE A 3 5.17 0.91 -1.01
N GLN A 4 5.92 1.04 0.08
CA GLN A 4 7.26 0.42 0.22
C GLN A 4 7.36 -0.51 1.43
N ASP A 5 8.29 -1.45 1.32
CA ASP A 5 8.85 -2.25 2.39
C ASP A 5 10.39 -2.19 2.34
N SER A 6 11.07 -2.33 3.49
CA SER A 6 12.54 -2.24 3.57
C SER A 6 13.27 -3.54 3.19
N ASP A 7 12.56 -4.59 2.81
CA ASP A 7 13.12 -5.94 2.71
C ASP A 7 13.28 -6.42 1.26
N VAL A 8 14.27 -7.31 1.07
CA VAL A 8 14.74 -7.75 -0.27
C VAL A 8 14.06 -9.03 -0.77
N ALA A 9 13.14 -9.63 0.00
CA ALA A 9 12.62 -10.97 -0.24
C ALA A 9 11.38 -10.99 -1.15
N LYS A 10 11.61 -11.24 -2.44
CA LYS A 10 10.60 -11.26 -3.51
C LYS A 10 10.17 -12.67 -3.92
N TRP A 11 9.11 -13.25 -3.34
CA TRP A 11 8.44 -14.45 -3.92
C TRP A 11 6.97 -14.65 -3.50
N ILE A 12 6.20 -13.60 -3.18
CA ILE A 12 4.75 -13.76 -2.90
C ILE A 12 3.95 -12.76 -3.72
N GLU A 13 3.22 -13.23 -4.72
CA GLU A 13 2.82 -12.39 -5.86
C GLU A 13 1.55 -11.55 -5.67
N ALA A 14 0.71 -11.83 -4.67
CA ALA A 14 -0.56 -11.11 -4.49
C ALA A 14 -0.49 -10.07 -3.37
N ALA A 15 -0.83 -8.82 -3.69
CA ALA A 15 -1.16 -7.80 -2.71
C ALA A 15 -2.63 -7.94 -2.25
N SER A 16 -2.91 -7.66 -1.00
CA SER A 16 -4.24 -7.79 -0.41
C SER A 16 -4.52 -6.72 0.65
N TYR A 17 -5.81 -6.48 0.92
CA TYR A 17 -6.24 -5.67 2.04
C TYR A 17 -6.33 -6.49 3.32
N LEU A 18 -5.58 -6.05 4.34
CA LEU A 18 -5.72 -6.54 5.70
C LEU A 18 -6.59 -5.57 6.51
N HIS A 19 -7.64 -6.11 7.12
CA HIS A 19 -8.55 -5.37 7.99
C HIS A 19 -8.18 -5.60 9.45
N GLY A 20 -8.27 -4.54 10.26
CA GLY A 20 -8.20 -4.68 11.71
C GLY A 20 -9.47 -5.31 12.27
N HIS A 21 -9.38 -5.87 13.48
CA HIS A 21 -10.55 -6.38 14.20
C HIS A 21 -11.51 -5.23 14.53
N ASP A 22 -12.82 -5.46 14.41
CA ASP A 22 -13.87 -4.42 14.55
C ASP A 22 -13.85 -3.69 15.90
N HIS A 23 -13.29 -4.33 16.94
CA HIS A 23 -13.15 -3.75 18.28
C HIS A 23 -11.98 -2.76 18.41
N ILE A 24 -11.11 -2.66 17.41
CA ILE A 24 -9.98 -1.71 17.37
C ILE A 24 -10.44 -0.46 16.61
N ARG A 25 -10.91 0.54 17.36
CA ARG A 25 -11.47 1.79 16.79
C ARG A 25 -10.53 2.50 15.84
N ASP A 26 -9.22 2.46 16.11
CA ASP A 26 -8.21 3.16 15.32
C ASP A 26 -8.07 2.62 13.90
N THR A 27 -8.48 1.37 13.66
CA THR A 27 -8.47 0.73 12.34
C THR A 27 -9.81 0.83 11.61
N PHE A 28 -10.83 1.42 12.22
CA PHE A 28 -12.16 1.54 11.60
C PHE A 28 -12.09 2.33 10.29
N GLY A 29 -12.61 1.75 9.20
CA GLY A 29 -12.58 2.35 7.87
C GLY A 29 -11.18 2.46 7.24
N LYS A 30 -10.17 1.78 7.81
CA LYS A 30 -8.80 1.74 7.30
C LYS A 30 -8.42 0.32 6.92
N VAL A 31 -7.50 0.22 5.96
CA VAL A 31 -6.92 -1.05 5.51
C VAL A 31 -5.40 -0.93 5.51
N ALA A 32 -4.71 -2.03 5.82
CA ALA A 32 -3.28 -2.17 5.55
C ALA A 32 -3.07 -2.91 4.23
N ILE A 33 -1.99 -2.58 3.52
CA ILE A 33 -1.56 -3.32 2.32
C ILE A 33 -0.56 -4.38 2.74
N GLN A 34 -0.83 -5.61 2.34
CA GLN A 34 0.02 -6.76 2.65
C GLN A 34 0.36 -7.52 1.36
N ARG A 35 1.63 -7.93 1.24
CA ARG A 35 2.10 -8.88 0.20
C ARG A 35 2.91 -9.98 0.89
N GLY A 36 2.33 -11.17 0.99
CA GLY A 36 2.95 -12.26 1.76
C GLY A 36 3.07 -11.89 3.24
N PRO A 37 4.21 -12.13 3.91
CA PRO A 37 4.39 -11.77 5.32
C PRO A 37 4.66 -10.28 5.55
N PHE A 38 4.80 -9.48 4.47
CA PHE A 38 5.22 -8.09 4.56
C PHE A 38 4.02 -7.14 4.54
N ILE A 39 4.04 -6.20 5.48
CA ILE A 39 3.11 -5.07 5.57
C ILE A 39 3.80 -3.84 4.99
N TYR A 40 3.10 -3.14 4.11
CA TYR A 40 3.65 -1.97 3.43
C TYR A 40 3.23 -0.67 4.10
N CYS A 41 4.12 0.32 4.04
CA CYS A 41 3.87 1.66 4.52
C CYS A 41 3.70 2.65 3.36
N LEU A 42 2.98 3.75 3.64
CA LEU A 42 3.01 4.96 2.83
C LEU A 42 4.02 5.91 3.46
N GLU A 43 4.99 6.37 2.67
CA GLU A 43 5.99 7.34 3.11
C GLU A 43 5.82 8.66 2.37
N GLU A 44 6.13 9.77 3.05
CA GLU A 44 6.02 11.13 2.51
C GLU A 44 6.98 11.33 1.33
N THR A 45 8.16 10.73 1.37
CA THR A 45 9.15 10.80 0.28
C THR A 45 8.59 10.33 -1.07
N ASP A 46 7.65 9.38 -1.06
CA ASP A 46 7.11 8.76 -2.27
C ASP A 46 5.74 9.32 -2.70
N ASN A 47 4.97 9.87 -1.75
CA ASN A 47 3.58 10.28 -1.98
C ASN A 47 3.32 11.78 -1.70
N GLY A 48 4.31 12.51 -1.18
CA GLY A 48 4.16 13.88 -0.72
C GLY A 48 3.49 13.99 0.66
N ALA A 49 3.39 15.23 1.14
CA ALA A 49 2.80 15.53 2.45
C ALA A 49 1.29 15.22 2.51
N GLY A 50 0.77 15.02 3.72
CA GLY A 50 -0.66 14.82 3.93
C GLY A 50 -1.14 13.39 3.64
N LEU A 51 -0.32 12.39 3.94
CA LEU A 51 -0.62 10.96 3.73
C LEU A 51 -1.98 10.51 4.28
N TYR A 52 -2.45 11.12 5.37
CA TYR A 52 -3.76 10.83 5.98
C TYR A 52 -4.97 11.15 5.09
N ARG A 53 -4.77 11.89 3.99
CA ARG A 53 -5.80 12.22 2.99
C ARG A 53 -5.90 11.17 1.88
N ILE A 54 -4.97 10.23 1.82
CA ILE A 54 -4.95 9.19 0.80
C ILE A 54 -6.09 8.21 1.06
N GLN A 55 -6.91 7.99 0.03
CA GLN A 55 -7.96 6.98 0.02
C GLN A 55 -7.65 5.94 -1.06
N LEU A 56 -7.99 4.69 -0.76
CA LEU A 56 -7.93 3.61 -1.73
C LEU A 56 -9.34 3.21 -2.14
N PRO A 57 -9.56 2.83 -3.41
CA PRO A 57 -10.82 2.26 -3.82
C PRO A 57 -11.05 0.92 -3.10
N ALA A 58 -12.31 0.49 -2.97
CA ALA A 58 -12.63 -0.81 -2.37
C ALA A 58 -12.04 -2.00 -3.15
N LEU A 59 -11.75 -1.79 -4.44
CA LEU A 59 -11.07 -2.73 -5.31
C LEU A 59 -9.94 -1.98 -6.04
N ALA A 60 -8.71 -2.36 -5.73
CA ALA A 60 -7.50 -1.77 -6.27
C ALA A 60 -6.70 -2.82 -7.02
N ASP A 61 -6.27 -2.48 -8.23
CA ASP A 61 -5.24 -3.24 -8.93
C ASP A 61 -3.86 -2.75 -8.48
N PHE A 62 -2.99 -3.69 -8.09
CA PHE A 62 -1.64 -3.39 -7.63
C PHE A 62 -0.63 -3.92 -8.65
N GLU A 63 0.35 -3.09 -9.01
CA GLU A 63 1.52 -3.48 -9.79
C GLU A 63 2.78 -3.44 -8.94
N VAL A 64 3.69 -4.37 -9.19
CA VAL A 64 4.98 -4.44 -8.50
C VAL A 64 6.07 -3.93 -9.42
N ASN A 65 6.80 -2.90 -8.97
CA ASN A 65 7.96 -2.37 -9.67
C ASN A 65 9.23 -2.71 -8.87
N SER A 66 10.21 -3.33 -9.55
CA SER A 66 11.53 -3.64 -8.99
C SER A 66 12.53 -2.56 -9.41
N GLY A 67 12.88 -1.64 -8.50
CA GLY A 67 13.94 -0.65 -8.68
C GLY A 67 15.15 -0.92 -7.77
N GLY A 68 16.32 -0.34 -8.07
CA GLY A 68 17.65 -0.65 -7.50
C GLY A 68 17.89 -0.36 -5.99
N GLY A 69 16.91 -0.63 -5.13
CA GLY A 69 17.02 -0.51 -3.67
C GLY A 69 15.84 -1.04 -2.86
N GLY A 70 14.72 -1.46 -3.48
CA GLY A 70 13.50 -1.92 -2.78
C GLY A 70 12.39 -2.40 -3.73
N THR A 71 11.32 -2.99 -3.18
CA THR A 71 10.13 -3.39 -3.94
C THR A 71 9.00 -2.39 -3.71
N ALA A 72 8.59 -1.70 -4.76
CA ALA A 72 7.48 -0.77 -4.69
C ALA A 72 6.19 -1.44 -5.17
N THR A 73 5.16 -1.44 -4.33
CA THR A 73 3.79 -1.78 -4.77
C THR A 73 3.09 -0.48 -5.14
N ARG A 74 2.76 -0.31 -6.42
CA ARG A 74 2.04 0.87 -6.90
C ARG A 74 0.61 0.47 -7.20
N TRP A 75 -0.33 1.28 -6.71
CA TRP A 75 -1.71 1.15 -7.15
C TRP A 75 -1.84 1.63 -8.61
N ARG A 76 -2.35 0.76 -9.49
CA ARG A 76 -2.84 1.15 -10.81
C ARG A 76 -4.30 1.60 -10.65
N GLY A 77 -4.50 2.89 -10.52
CA GLY A 77 -5.80 3.45 -10.86
C GLY A 77 -5.64 4.85 -11.40
N GLY A 78 -6.51 5.14 -12.37
CA GLY A 78 -6.34 6.12 -13.41
C GLY A 78 -5.97 7.52 -12.92
N ASP A 79 -5.29 8.25 -13.81
CA ASP A 79 -5.17 9.69 -13.72
C ASP A 79 -6.56 10.29 -13.47
N SER A 80 -6.85 10.60 -12.22
CA SER A 80 -7.84 11.59 -11.85
C SER A 80 -7.14 12.56 -10.94
N ARG A 81 -6.47 13.54 -11.56
CA ARG A 81 -6.46 14.90 -11.03
C ARG A 81 -7.85 15.21 -10.48
N GLY A 82 -7.95 15.31 -9.17
CA GLY A 82 -9.13 15.72 -8.41
C GLY A 82 -8.67 16.32 -7.10
#